data_AF-A0A950UKF6-F1
#
_entry.id   AF-A0A950UKF6-F1
#
_cell.length_a   1.000
_cell.length_b   1.000
_cell.length_c   1.000
_cell.angle_alpha   90.00
_cell.angle_beta   90.00
_cell.angle_gamma   90.00
#
_symmetry.space_group_name_H-M   'P 1'
#
loop_
_entity.id
_entity.type
_entity.pdbx_description
1 polymer ?
#
loop_
_entity_poly.entity_id
_entity_poly.type
_entity_poly.pdbx_seq_one_letter_code
_entity_poly.pdbx_strand_id
1 'polypeptide(L)'
;MTDNPQIRAVLEYIEARERELGEQAGQIRSRIEELTARLGELDAETENLRITRKTLLDIPAPVPVDDPARPDVPEHPAYQQILTVFADTGKPMRARDLCQALDLPIVPKNTEGIRCKLKRLVARGILTEPEP
;
A
#
# COMPACT_ATOMS: atom_id res chain seq x y z
N MET A 1 24.14 -41.77 64.75
CA MET A 1 23.54 -41.68 63.40
C MET A 1 23.53 -40.20 63.03
N THR A 2 24.67 -39.65 62.62
CA THR A 2 25.10 -39.43 61.22
C THR A 2 25.07 -37.93 60.97
N ASP A 3 25.87 -37.19 61.73
CA ASP A 3 26.13 -35.79 61.41
C ASP A 3 27.37 -35.76 60.49
N ASN A 4 27.18 -36.22 59.25
CA ASN A 4 28.26 -36.29 58.27
C ASN A 4 28.36 -34.92 57.56
N PRO A 5 29.42 -34.13 57.81
CA PRO A 5 29.55 -32.78 57.25
C PRO A 5 29.59 -32.76 55.72
N GLN A 6 30.05 -33.85 55.08
CA GLN A 6 30.07 -33.96 53.63
C GLN A 6 28.66 -34.10 53.05
N ILE A 7 27.77 -34.84 53.73
CA ILE A 7 26.37 -34.98 53.32
C ILE A 7 25.67 -33.63 53.44
N ARG A 8 25.93 -32.88 54.52
CA ARG A 8 25.36 -31.54 54.71
C ARG A 8 25.77 -30.56 53.60
N ALA A 9 27.06 -30.52 53.25
CA ALA A 9 27.56 -29.66 52.18
C ALA A 9 26.95 -30.00 50.81
N VAL A 10 26.74 -31.28 50.51
CA VAL A 10 26.07 -31.71 49.27
C VAL A 10 24.60 -31.28 49.27
N LEU A 11 23.89 -31.39 50.39
CA LEU A 11 22.50 -30.94 50.49
C LEU A 11 22.38 -29.41 50.30
N GLU A 12 23.25 -28.62 50.93
CA GLU A 12 23.28 -27.16 50.75
C GLU A 12 23.54 -26.77 49.28
N TYR A 13 24.43 -27.49 48.60
CA TYR A 13 24.68 -27.29 47.17
C TYR A 13 23.45 -27.63 46.32
N ILE A 14 22.78 -28.76 46.61
CA ILE A 14 21.56 -29.15 45.91
C ILE A 14 20.47 -28.10 46.12
N GLU A 15 20.24 -27.63 47.35
CA GLU A 15 19.25 -26.59 47.65
C GLU A 15 19.56 -25.26 46.92
N ALA A 16 20.84 -24.89 46.80
CA ALA A 16 21.24 -23.73 46.01
C ALA A 16 20.92 -23.93 44.52
N ARG A 17 21.22 -25.13 43.98
CA ARG A 17 20.95 -25.46 42.57
C ARG A 17 19.46 -25.55 42.27
N GLU A 18 18.67 -26.10 43.18
CA GLU A 18 17.21 -26.17 43.05
C GLU A 18 16.57 -24.78 43.04
N ARG A 19 17.07 -23.87 43.89
CA ARG A 19 16.62 -22.46 43.88
C ARG A 19 16.94 -21.78 42.55
N GLU A 20 18.17 -21.92 42.04
CA GLU A 20 18.57 -21.35 40.75
C GLU A 20 17.70 -21.89 39.59
N LEU A 21 17.46 -23.21 39.56
CA LEU A 21 16.58 -23.82 38.55
C LEU A 21 15.12 -23.37 38.72
N GLY A 22 14.65 -23.18 39.95
CA GLY A 22 13.33 -22.65 40.25
C GLY A 22 13.15 -21.23 39.72
N GLU A 23 14.15 -20.36 39.91
CA GLU A 23 14.17 -19.00 39.38
C GLU A 23 14.16 -18.99 37.84
N GLN A 24 15.02 -19.79 37.21
CA GLN A 24 15.04 -19.94 35.75
C GLN A 24 13.70 -20.44 35.20
N ALA A 25 13.10 -21.45 35.84
CA ALA A 25 11.79 -21.95 35.46
C ALA A 25 10.69 -20.88 35.63
N GLY A 26 10.76 -20.07 36.70
CA GLY A 26 9.86 -18.94 36.91
C GLY A 26 9.96 -17.88 35.82
N GLN A 27 11.18 -17.53 35.41
CA GLN A 27 11.43 -16.59 34.31
C GLN A 27 10.88 -17.13 32.98
N ILE A 28 11.11 -18.41 32.68
CA ILE A 28 10.58 -19.06 31.47
C ILE A 28 9.05 -19.06 31.48
N ARG A 29 8.41 -19.42 32.60
CA ARG A 29 6.94 -19.40 32.72
C ARG A 29 6.37 -18.00 32.51
N SER A 30 6.97 -16.98 33.13
CA SER A 30 6.58 -15.58 32.94
C SER A 30 6.71 -15.16 31.46
N ARG A 31 7.78 -15.61 30.80
CA ARG A 31 7.97 -15.33 29.37
C ARG A 31 6.94 -16.04 28.48
N ILE A 32 6.55 -17.26 28.83
CA ILE A 32 5.47 -17.99 28.12
C ILE A 32 4.15 -17.25 28.27
N GLU A 33 3.82 -16.77 29.47
CA GLU A 33 2.61 -15.98 29.71
C GLU A 33 2.58 -14.70 28.86
N GLU A 34 3.69 -13.95 28.85
CA GLU A 34 3.82 -12.73 28.03
C GLU A 34 3.68 -13.02 26.53
N LEU A 35 4.36 -14.05 26.03
CA LEU A 35 4.28 -14.44 24.62
C LEU A 35 2.88 -14.94 24.24
N THR A 36 2.20 -15.64 25.14
CA THR A 36 0.83 -16.12 24.93
C THR A 36 -0.16 -14.96 24.86
N ALA A 37 -0.02 -13.96 25.74
CA ALA A 37 -0.82 -12.74 25.69
C ALA A 37 -0.61 -12.00 24.35
N ARG A 38 0.65 -11.80 23.95
CA ARG A 38 0.99 -11.14 22.68
C ARG A 38 0.49 -11.90 21.46
N LEU A 39 0.52 -13.23 21.47
CA LEU A 39 -0.07 -14.05 20.42
C LEU A 39 -1.58 -13.78 20.31
N GLY A 40 -2.28 -13.76 21.46
CA GLY A 40 -3.71 -13.47 21.49
C GLY A 40 -4.07 -12.09 20.94
N GLU A 41 -3.25 -11.06 21.20
CA GLU A 41 -3.43 -9.73 20.61
C GLU A 41 -3.33 -9.76 19.08
N LEU A 42 -2.31 -10.44 18.54
CA LEU A 42 -2.11 -10.57 17.09
C LEU A 42 -3.22 -11.39 16.41
N ASP A 43 -3.71 -12.44 17.08
CA ASP A 43 -4.84 -13.23 16.59
C ASP A 43 -6.12 -12.39 16.53
N ALA A 44 -6.37 -11.57 17.55
CA ALA A 44 -7.51 -10.65 17.58
C ALA A 44 -7.42 -9.59 16.47
N GLU A 45 -6.24 -9.01 16.23
CA GLU A 45 -6.03 -8.06 15.13
C GLU A 45 -6.24 -8.71 13.77
N THR A 46 -5.74 -9.93 13.59
CA THR A 46 -5.93 -10.71 12.36
C THR A 46 -7.41 -10.98 12.10
N GLU A 47 -8.16 -11.34 13.14
CA GLU A 47 -9.60 -11.55 13.03
C GLU A 47 -10.36 -10.27 12.68
N ASN A 48 -10.00 -9.13 13.29
CA ASN A 48 -10.57 -7.83 12.95
C ASN A 48 -10.36 -7.47 11.47
N LEU A 49 -9.16 -7.73 10.93
CA LEU A 49 -8.88 -7.52 9.51
C LEU A 49 -9.68 -8.48 8.63
N ARG A 50 -9.86 -9.73 9.05
CA ARG A 50 -10.69 -10.71 8.34
C ARG A 50 -12.16 -10.26 8.28
N ILE A 51 -12.70 -9.78 9.39
CA ILE A 51 -14.06 -9.21 9.47
C ILE A 51 -14.16 -8.00 8.54
N THR A 52 -13.22 -7.07 8.60
CA THR A 52 -13.21 -5.86 7.75
C THR A 52 -13.19 -6.22 6.27
N ARG A 53 -12.35 -7.18 5.86
CA ARG A 53 -12.33 -7.69 4.48
C ARG A 53 -13.69 -8.25 4.07
N LYS A 54 -14.31 -9.06 4.93
CA LYS A 54 -15.65 -9.60 4.67
C LYS A 54 -16.66 -8.46 4.48
N THR A 55 -16.68 -7.48 5.39
CA THR A 55 -17.57 -6.33 5.29
C THR A 55 -17.38 -5.58 3.98
N LEU A 56 -16.14 -5.31 3.57
CA LEU A 56 -15.87 -4.62 2.30
C LEU A 56 -16.32 -5.42 1.07
N LEU A 57 -16.22 -6.75 1.10
CA LEU A 57 -16.72 -7.62 0.03
C LEU A 57 -18.24 -7.72 0.01
N ASP A 58 -18.88 -7.59 1.17
CA ASP A 58 -20.34 -7.60 1.31
C ASP A 58 -20.97 -6.25 0.93
N ILE A 59 -20.18 -5.17 0.75
CA ILE A 59 -20.69 -3.90 0.23
C ILE A 59 -21.07 -4.13 -1.25
N PRO A 60 -22.36 -4.04 -1.61
CA PRO A 60 -22.76 -4.13 -3.00
C PRO A 60 -22.09 -2.99 -3.77
N ALA A 61 -21.53 -3.30 -4.95
CA ALA A 61 -21.00 -2.28 -5.83
C ALA A 61 -22.09 -1.20 -6.02
N PRO A 62 -21.76 0.09 -5.86
CA PRO A 62 -22.70 1.13 -6.19
C PRO A 62 -23.20 0.86 -7.60
N VAL A 63 -24.53 0.80 -7.75
CA VAL A 63 -25.15 0.73 -9.07
C VAL A 63 -24.50 1.84 -9.88
N PRO A 64 -23.93 1.56 -11.07
CA PRO A 64 -23.41 2.62 -11.90
C PRO A 64 -24.57 3.59 -12.16
N VAL A 65 -24.59 4.70 -11.44
CA VAL A 65 -25.25 5.91 -11.90
C VAL A 65 -24.44 6.25 -13.13
N ASP A 66 -25.02 6.03 -14.32
CA ASP A 66 -24.38 6.15 -15.64
C ASP A 66 -23.07 6.94 -15.54
N ASP A 67 -21.96 6.20 -15.37
CA ASP A 67 -20.63 6.80 -15.40
C ASP A 67 -20.59 7.52 -16.74
N PRO A 68 -20.41 8.86 -16.80
CA PRO A 68 -20.43 9.57 -18.06
C PRO A 68 -19.46 8.84 -18.97
N ALA A 69 -20.01 8.20 -20.00
CA ALA A 69 -19.37 7.10 -20.71
C ALA A 69 -17.88 7.38 -20.86
N ARG A 70 -17.04 6.55 -20.22
CA ARG A 70 -15.58 6.70 -20.24
C ARG A 70 -15.18 7.12 -21.65
N PRO A 71 -14.68 8.34 -21.84
CA PRO A 71 -14.70 8.92 -23.16
C PRO A 71 -13.78 8.11 -24.05
N ASP A 72 -14.30 7.67 -25.20
CA ASP A 72 -13.61 6.80 -26.15
C ASP A 72 -12.33 7.50 -26.65
N VAL A 73 -11.19 7.20 -26.04
CA VAL A 73 -9.90 7.74 -26.45
C VAL A 73 -9.57 7.14 -27.80
N PRO A 74 -9.29 7.94 -28.85
CA PRO A 74 -8.98 7.38 -30.15
C PRO A 74 -7.75 6.47 -30.06
N GLU A 75 -7.79 5.30 -30.70
CA GLU A 75 -6.81 4.19 -30.57
C GLU A 75 -5.36 4.56 -30.94
N HIS A 76 -5.13 5.69 -31.62
CA HIS A 76 -3.80 6.07 -32.07
C HIS A 76 -2.87 6.45 -30.89
N PRO A 77 -1.65 5.91 -30.80
CA PRO A 77 -0.75 6.06 -29.64
C PRO A 77 -0.42 7.51 -29.28
N ALA A 78 -0.38 8.40 -30.28
CA ALA A 78 -0.18 9.84 -30.04
C ALA A 78 -1.23 10.47 -29.08
N TYR A 79 -2.47 9.97 -29.03
CA TYR A 79 -3.45 10.48 -28.07
C TYR A 79 -3.11 10.06 -26.64
N GLN A 80 -2.67 8.82 -26.45
CA GLN A 80 -2.22 8.35 -25.14
C GLN A 80 -1.00 9.13 -24.65
N GLN A 81 -0.01 9.36 -25.54
CA GLN A 81 1.17 10.16 -25.21
C GLN A 81 0.82 11.59 -24.76
N ILE A 82 -0.11 12.25 -25.46
CA ILE A 82 -0.60 13.57 -25.07
C ILE A 82 -1.27 13.52 -23.68
N LEU A 83 -2.12 12.51 -23.42
CA LEU A 83 -2.81 12.36 -22.14
C LEU A 83 -1.84 12.06 -20.99
N THR A 84 -0.79 11.25 -21.23
CA THR A 84 0.27 11.01 -20.25
C THR A 84 0.97 12.31 -19.88
N VAL A 85 1.34 13.14 -20.85
CA VAL A 85 1.97 14.45 -20.57
C VAL A 85 1.07 15.36 -19.74
N PHE A 86 -0.23 15.38 -20.00
CA PHE A 86 -1.19 16.13 -19.18
C PHE A 86 -1.32 15.56 -17.76
N ALA A 87 -1.33 14.24 -17.59
CA ALA A 87 -1.38 13.58 -16.29
C ALA A 87 -0.13 13.86 -15.46
N ASP A 88 1.05 13.82 -16.09
CA ASP A 88 2.33 14.05 -15.42
C ASP A 88 2.52 15.52 -15.02
N THR A 89 2.05 16.45 -15.86
CA THR A 89 2.24 17.89 -15.64
C THR A 89 1.14 18.51 -14.78
N GLY A 90 -0.10 17.99 -14.87
CA GLY A 90 -1.27 18.48 -14.14
C GLY A 90 -1.68 19.92 -14.44
N LYS A 91 -1.27 20.49 -15.58
CA LYS A 91 -1.46 21.90 -15.95
C LYS A 91 -2.02 22.03 -17.38
N PRO A 92 -2.73 23.14 -17.68
CA PRO A 92 -3.11 23.45 -19.06
C PRO A 92 -1.86 23.72 -19.91
N MET A 93 -1.86 23.24 -21.16
CA MET A 93 -0.71 23.33 -22.07
C MET A 93 -1.17 23.75 -23.47
N ARG A 94 -0.39 24.59 -24.16
CA ARG A 94 -0.60 24.92 -25.57
C ARG A 94 0.01 23.83 -26.46
N ALA A 95 -0.42 23.79 -27.73
CA ALA A 95 0.12 22.84 -28.71
C ALA A 95 1.65 22.93 -28.87
N ARG A 96 2.22 24.13 -28.70
CA ARG A 96 3.68 24.34 -28.70
C ARG A 96 4.37 23.66 -27.51
N ASP A 97 3.79 23.77 -26.32
CA ASP A 97 4.34 23.20 -25.09
C ASP A 97 4.32 21.66 -25.16
N LEU A 98 3.27 21.11 -25.77
CA LEU A 98 3.17 19.68 -26.06
C LEU A 98 4.17 19.21 -27.12
N CYS A 99 4.46 20.01 -28.15
CA CYS A 99 5.56 19.68 -29.06
C CYS A 99 6.89 19.60 -28.31
N GLN A 100 7.14 20.50 -27.37
CA GLN A 100 8.35 20.47 -26.55
C GLN A 100 8.39 19.27 -25.60
N ALA A 101 7.28 18.97 -24.91
CA ALA A 101 7.20 17.85 -23.98
C ALA A 101 7.25 16.46 -24.65
N LEU A 102 6.87 16.38 -25.94
CA LEU A 102 6.93 15.16 -26.75
C LEU A 102 8.20 15.07 -27.61
N ASP A 103 9.20 15.93 -27.38
CA ASP A 103 10.44 16.02 -28.15
C ASP A 103 10.22 16.14 -29.68
N LEU A 104 9.17 16.84 -30.09
CA LEU A 104 8.84 17.12 -31.49
C LEU A 104 9.41 18.48 -31.93
N PRO A 105 9.98 18.59 -33.15
CA PRO A 105 10.42 19.87 -33.69
C PRO A 105 9.26 20.89 -33.71
N ILE A 106 9.49 22.09 -33.18
CA ILE A 106 8.51 23.18 -33.15
C ILE A 106 8.46 23.85 -34.54
N VAL A 107 7.87 23.12 -35.49
CA VAL A 107 7.60 23.59 -36.85
C VAL A 107 6.08 23.65 -37.08
N PRO A 108 5.58 24.45 -38.05
CA PRO A 108 4.15 24.62 -38.29
C PRO A 108 3.41 23.28 -38.47
N LYS A 109 4.03 22.33 -39.19
CA LYS A 109 3.48 20.99 -39.43
C LYS A 109 3.16 20.22 -38.15
N ASN A 110 4.09 20.21 -37.18
CA ASN A 110 3.94 19.43 -35.95
C ASN A 110 2.99 20.13 -34.97
N THR A 111 3.10 21.45 -34.87
CA THR A 111 2.24 22.26 -33.99
C THR A 111 0.77 22.15 -34.42
N GLU A 112 0.49 22.23 -35.73
CA GLU A 112 -0.86 22.03 -36.25
C GLU A 112 -1.33 20.58 -36.07
N GLY A 113 -0.42 19.61 -36.25
CA GLY A 113 -0.69 18.20 -36.01
C GLY A 113 -1.09 17.88 -34.57
N ILE A 114 -0.52 18.59 -33.58
CA ILE A 114 -0.91 18.49 -32.16
C ILE A 114 -2.22 19.25 -31.92
N ARG A 115 -2.38 20.46 -32.46
CA ARG A 115 -3.63 21.24 -32.35
C ARG A 115 -4.85 20.45 -32.83
N CYS A 116 -4.75 19.78 -33.98
CA CYS A 116 -5.83 18.92 -34.50
C CYS A 116 -6.18 17.77 -33.54
N LYS A 117 -5.18 17.17 -32.87
CA LYS A 117 -5.41 16.09 -31.91
C LYS A 117 -6.06 16.60 -30.62
N LEU A 118 -5.63 17.76 -30.13
CA LEU A 118 -6.26 18.42 -28.98
C LEU A 118 -7.72 18.74 -29.28
N LYS A 119 -8.01 19.36 -30.43
CA LYS A 119 -9.40 19.62 -30.85
C LYS A 119 -10.24 18.34 -30.89
N ARG A 120 -9.68 17.22 -31.36
CA ARG A 120 -10.38 15.94 -31.37
C ARG A 120 -10.62 15.37 -29.97
N LEU A 121 -9.67 15.52 -29.04
CA LEU A 121 -9.86 15.12 -27.65
C LEU A 121 -10.90 15.99 -26.93
N VAL A 122 -10.92 17.30 -27.21
CA VAL A 122 -11.94 18.23 -26.71
C VAL A 122 -13.33 17.90 -27.26
N ALA A 123 -13.44 17.65 -28.57
CA ALA A 123 -14.71 17.26 -29.20
C ALA A 123 -15.30 15.94 -28.64
N ARG A 124 -14.46 15.08 -28.08
CA ARG A 124 -14.86 13.82 -27.42
C ARG A 124 -15.09 13.95 -25.91
N GLY A 125 -14.98 15.17 -25.37
CA GLY A 125 -15.13 15.41 -23.93
C GLY A 125 -13.99 14.84 -23.07
N ILE A 126 -12.85 14.48 -23.68
CA ILE A 126 -11.69 13.93 -22.96
C ILE A 126 -10.86 15.05 -22.32
N LEU A 127 -10.72 16.17 -23.02
CA LEU A 127 -10.05 17.38 -22.53
C LEU A 127 -11.02 18.56 -22.56
N THR A 128 -10.77 19.55 -21.72
CA THR A 128 -11.49 20.83 -21.72
C THR A 128 -10.61 21.92 -22.31
N GLU A 129 -11.22 22.81 -23.10
CA GLU A 129 -10.56 23.99 -23.65
C GLU A 129 -10.94 25.19 -22.76
N PRO A 130 -10.03 25.66 -21.89
CA PRO A 130 -10.32 26.80 -21.01
C PRO A 130 -10.40 28.12 -21.79
N GLU A 131 -9.75 28.20 -22.95
CA GLU A 131 -9.70 29.38 -23.81
C GLU A 131 -9.70 28.96 -25.30
N PRO A 132 -10.52 29.60 -26.17
CA PRO A 132 -10.64 29.26 -27.60
C PRO A 132 -9.43 29.65 -28.46
#